data_AF-Q5RGW3-F1
#
_entry.id   AF-Q5RGW3-F1
#
_cell.length_a   1.000
_cell.length_b   1.000
_cell.length_c   1.000
_cell.angle_alpha   90.00
_cell.angle_beta   90.00
_cell.angle_gamma   90.00
#
_symmetry.space_group_name_H-M   'P 1'
#
loop_
_entity.id
_entity.type
_entity.pdbx_description
1 polymer ?
#
loop_
_entity_poly.entity_id
_entity_poly.type
_entity_poly.pdbx_seq_one_letter_code
_entity_poly.pdbx_strand_id
1 'polypeptide(L)'
;MPLNDERPTSTSSTVASEDQSSDTESSERCDSLTSSSDVDCSRQSFTSDSSSKHNSPSCSPPKILTLDEVMASARDLSNLSLAHEIVVNRNFHLEPPDLPQNSLEKRVKDMVHKAFWDCLESELNDDPPEYDYAIKLLEEIRDTLLSFLNPGANRLRTQIMEVLDMDLIRQQADNNAVDIQGLVSYIINTMGKFCAPVRDDEIKKLKENSGDCVTLFKEIFRVLDLMKMDMVNFTIQSFRPELQRQSVEYERAKFQSILERTPNALEHTTEWIKSSIEEATQIMPPAEKSSDSGQSGRPLPGPSLVLNTAYIKLLTWDDSKGPLPETVMTDEARLQVMQRSLQLYQTVASVLLIVYSSIGGAVSGLPALAERLKKMTVVLLEGMHNTEFKLNEALGNVSVQICCEVNKSLAERNFPALPDELQATLKGQICDVTQENNPVRTLVEGRVQQYLWVVLSSSSSHRTPPPVPPGLTLIQQELMPLSLSFANLVNFNKKVYGPFYFSILKSLLFSDTQNHIPPGPPSSPLKSK
;
A
#
# COMPACT_ATOMS: atom_id res chain seq x y z
N MET A 1 26.25 -9.75 53.75
CA MET A 1 25.03 -10.17 54.48
C MET A 1 24.02 -9.03 54.36
N PRO A 2 22.81 -9.35 53.89
CA PRO A 2 21.84 -10.08 54.70
C PRO A 2 21.57 -11.48 54.15
N LEU A 3 21.42 -12.40 55.10
CA LEU A 3 20.94 -13.76 54.94
C LEU A 3 19.42 -13.71 54.81
N ASN A 4 18.85 -14.41 53.83
CA ASN A 4 17.49 -14.91 53.91
C ASN A 4 17.53 -16.36 53.42
N ASP A 5 17.70 -17.26 54.39
CA ASP A 5 17.44 -18.69 54.27
C ASP A 5 15.93 -18.90 54.34
N GLU A 6 15.30 -19.32 53.25
CA GLU A 6 14.06 -20.10 53.33
C GLU A 6 14.15 -21.30 52.37
N ARG A 7 14.28 -22.48 52.97
CA ARG A 7 14.25 -23.81 52.34
C ARG A 7 12.79 -24.32 52.27
N PRO A 8 12.51 -25.34 51.44
CA PRO A 8 11.24 -25.48 50.74
C PRO A 8 10.23 -26.38 51.44
N THR A 9 8.96 -26.07 51.26
CA THR A 9 7.84 -26.96 51.54
C THR A 9 7.38 -27.64 50.26
N SER A 10 7.63 -28.95 50.18
CA SER A 10 7.00 -29.88 49.26
C SER A 10 5.55 -30.11 49.64
N THR A 11 4.62 -30.00 48.68
CA THR A 11 3.33 -30.69 48.74
C THR A 11 2.90 -31.12 47.34
N SER A 12 2.71 -32.42 47.22
CA SER A 12 2.35 -33.18 46.02
C SER A 12 0.92 -32.93 45.55
N SER A 13 0.76 -33.02 44.22
CA SER A 13 -0.32 -33.69 43.47
C SER A 13 -1.77 -33.55 43.96
N THR A 14 -2.60 -32.87 43.18
CA THR A 14 -3.90 -33.45 42.81
C THR A 14 -4.28 -33.02 41.39
N VAL A 15 -4.52 -34.05 40.57
CA VAL A 15 -5.06 -33.96 39.21
C VAL A 15 -6.54 -33.59 39.33
N ALA A 16 -6.95 -32.52 38.65
CA ALA A 16 -8.35 -32.25 38.37
C ALA A 16 -8.46 -31.84 36.90
N SER A 17 -8.81 -32.82 36.09
CA SER A 17 -9.33 -32.67 34.75
C SER A 17 -10.68 -31.96 34.85
N GLU A 18 -10.88 -30.88 34.10
CA GLU A 18 -12.22 -30.52 33.65
C GLU A 18 -12.14 -29.67 32.36
N ASP A 19 -12.95 -30.13 31.43
CA ASP A 19 -13.08 -29.79 30.03
C ASP A 19 -13.81 -28.46 29.80
N GLN A 20 -13.55 -27.88 28.63
CA GLN A 20 -14.47 -27.07 27.82
C GLN A 20 -14.97 -25.72 28.38
N SER A 21 -14.58 -24.63 27.74
CA SER A 21 -15.35 -24.05 26.61
C SER A 21 -14.77 -22.68 26.23
N SER A 22 -14.50 -22.55 24.94
CA SER A 22 -14.12 -21.34 24.22
C SER A 22 -15.18 -20.24 24.31
N ASP A 23 -14.77 -19.04 24.74
CA ASP A 23 -15.44 -17.78 24.38
C ASP A 23 -14.36 -16.77 23.98
N THR A 24 -14.02 -16.80 22.70
CA THR A 24 -13.11 -15.87 22.04
C THR A 24 -13.89 -14.62 21.64
N GLU A 25 -14.21 -13.74 22.60
CA GLU A 25 -14.67 -12.40 22.26
C GLU A 25 -13.48 -11.54 21.85
N SER A 26 -13.30 -11.44 20.54
CA SER A 26 -12.42 -10.50 19.86
C SER A 26 -12.84 -9.07 20.20
N SER A 27 -12.24 -8.53 21.26
CA SER A 27 -12.37 -7.14 21.69
C SER A 27 -11.82 -6.19 20.62
N GLU A 28 -12.71 -5.62 19.82
CA GLU A 28 -12.45 -4.50 18.92
C GLU A 28 -11.88 -3.31 19.71
N ARG A 29 -10.55 -3.20 19.72
CA ARG A 29 -9.84 -2.09 20.35
C ARG A 29 -9.92 -0.87 19.42
N CYS A 30 -10.97 -0.07 19.60
CA CYS A 30 -11.09 1.25 18.99
C CYS A 30 -10.04 2.20 19.58
N ASP A 31 -8.85 2.25 18.98
CA ASP A 31 -7.88 3.29 19.31
C ASP A 31 -8.36 4.64 18.77
N SER A 32 -8.62 5.53 19.73
CA SER A 32 -9.17 6.86 19.54
C SER A 32 -8.16 7.74 18.80
N LEU A 33 -8.38 7.95 17.50
CA LEU A 33 -7.67 8.93 16.71
C LEU A 33 -8.02 10.34 17.21
N THR A 34 -7.02 11.01 17.78
CA THR A 34 -7.06 12.39 18.24
C THR A 34 -7.53 13.30 17.12
N SER A 35 -8.68 13.94 17.33
CA SER A 35 -9.25 14.99 16.51
C SER A 35 -8.28 16.16 16.39
N SER A 36 -7.50 16.21 15.31
CA SER A 36 -6.73 17.40 14.95
C SER A 36 -7.70 18.48 14.50
N SER A 37 -7.87 19.46 15.37
CA SER A 37 -8.71 20.65 15.25
C SER A 37 -8.48 21.44 13.96
N ASP A 38 -9.58 21.99 13.47
CA ASP A 38 -9.72 22.96 12.39
C ASP A 38 -8.61 24.03 12.42
N VAL A 39 -7.73 23.99 11.42
CA VAL A 39 -6.89 25.14 11.08
C VAL A 39 -7.64 25.95 10.03
N ASP A 40 -8.46 26.87 10.53
CA ASP A 40 -9.13 27.90 9.76
C ASP A 40 -8.15 28.64 8.85
N CYS A 41 -8.62 28.87 7.63
CA CYS A 41 -7.98 29.54 6.50
C CYS A 41 -7.50 30.95 6.90
N SER A 42 -6.31 31.02 7.48
CA SER A 42 -5.65 32.28 7.79
C SER A 42 -5.06 32.89 6.52
N ARG A 43 -5.76 33.91 6.01
CA ARG A 43 -5.29 34.87 5.01
C ARG A 43 -3.98 35.50 5.44
N GLN A 44 -2.84 34.86 5.16
CA GLN A 44 -1.53 35.49 5.30
C GLN A 44 -1.23 36.25 4.01
N SER A 45 -1.48 37.55 4.06
CA SER A 45 -0.97 38.53 3.10
C SER A 45 0.56 38.56 3.20
N PHE A 46 1.25 37.82 2.35
CA PHE A 46 2.68 38.01 2.15
C PHE A 46 2.88 39.23 1.26
N THR A 47 3.27 40.34 1.87
CA THR A 47 3.83 41.51 1.19
C THR A 47 5.15 41.08 0.54
N SER A 48 5.11 40.82 -0.75
CA SER A 48 6.30 40.55 -1.55
C SER A 48 7.11 41.84 -1.68
N ASP A 49 8.21 41.94 -0.92
CA ASP A 49 9.24 42.93 -1.17
C ASP A 49 9.88 42.65 -2.53
N SER A 50 9.53 43.49 -3.49
CA SER A 50 10.04 43.53 -4.84
C SER A 50 11.50 43.99 -4.83
N SER A 51 12.44 43.07 -4.76
CA SER A 51 13.83 43.33 -5.17
C SER A 51 13.92 43.16 -6.68
N SER A 52 13.91 44.28 -7.37
CA SER A 52 14.15 44.43 -8.80
C SER A 52 15.56 43.95 -9.17
N LYS A 53 15.66 42.84 -9.89
CA LYS A 53 16.88 42.47 -10.61
C LYS A 53 16.54 42.10 -12.05
N HIS A 54 17.19 42.85 -12.94
CA HIS A 54 17.05 42.88 -14.39
C HIS A 54 16.89 41.50 -15.03
N ASN A 55 15.82 41.36 -15.81
CA ASN A 55 15.60 40.27 -16.75
C ASN A 55 16.57 40.40 -17.94
N SER A 56 17.53 39.49 -18.03
CA SER A 56 18.19 39.14 -19.28
C SER A 56 18.00 37.64 -19.48
N PRO A 57 17.40 37.18 -20.61
CA PRO A 57 17.08 35.78 -20.81
C PRO A 57 18.35 35.03 -21.21
N SER A 58 19.15 34.66 -20.21
CA SER A 58 20.24 33.71 -20.42
C SER A 58 19.64 32.31 -20.30
N CYS A 59 19.31 31.74 -21.45
CA CYS A 59 19.03 30.31 -21.57
C CYS A 59 20.34 29.59 -21.18
N SER A 60 20.46 29.26 -19.90
CA SER A 60 21.61 28.52 -19.39
C SER A 60 21.60 27.12 -20.01
N PRO A 61 22.76 26.54 -20.38
CA PRO A 61 22.81 25.24 -21.03
C PRO A 61 22.14 24.17 -20.16
N PRO A 62 21.52 23.11 -20.74
CA PRO A 62 20.93 22.04 -19.97
C PRO A 62 21.96 21.51 -18.97
N LYS A 63 21.64 21.62 -17.67
CA LYS A 63 22.50 21.15 -16.61
C LYS A 63 22.58 19.63 -16.72
N ILE A 64 23.69 19.13 -17.27
CA ILE A 64 23.96 17.70 -17.34
C ILE A 64 24.15 17.24 -15.89
N LEU A 65 23.27 16.35 -15.43
CA LEU A 65 23.38 15.74 -14.11
C LEU A 65 24.64 14.89 -14.05
N THR A 66 25.42 15.05 -12.98
CA THR A 66 26.57 14.18 -12.71
C THR A 66 26.08 12.81 -12.22
N LEU A 67 26.86 11.74 -12.41
CA LEU A 67 26.49 10.39 -11.95
C LEU A 67 26.22 10.35 -10.43
N ASP A 68 26.98 11.11 -9.65
CA ASP A 68 26.78 11.24 -8.20
C ASP A 68 25.43 11.90 -7.88
N GLU A 69 25.08 12.95 -8.64
CA GLU A 69 23.75 13.57 -8.66
C GLU A 69 22.69 12.71 -9.37
N VAL A 70 22.95 11.48 -9.77
CA VAL A 70 21.90 10.52 -10.13
C VAL A 70 21.75 9.51 -9.00
N MET A 71 22.87 8.95 -8.54
CA MET A 71 22.91 7.97 -7.46
C MET A 71 22.33 8.50 -6.15
N ALA A 72 22.57 9.76 -5.80
CA ALA A 72 21.98 10.34 -4.59
C ALA A 72 20.43 10.45 -4.66
N SER A 73 19.83 10.46 -5.86
CA SER A 73 18.40 10.74 -6.11
C SER A 73 17.70 9.41 -6.09
N ALA A 74 18.33 8.40 -6.67
CA ALA A 74 17.89 7.02 -6.54
C ALA A 74 17.82 6.60 -5.06
N ARG A 75 18.84 6.92 -4.25
CA ARG A 75 18.80 6.67 -2.80
C ARG A 75 17.68 7.44 -2.10
N ASP A 76 17.53 8.71 -2.45
CA ASP A 76 16.51 9.58 -1.86
C ASP A 76 15.10 9.14 -2.21
N LEU A 77 14.87 8.69 -3.45
CA LEU A 77 13.62 8.14 -3.93
C LEU A 77 13.31 6.78 -3.28
N SER A 78 14.32 5.92 -3.09
CA SER A 78 14.15 4.65 -2.39
C SER A 78 13.76 4.85 -0.93
N ASN A 79 14.43 5.76 -0.23
CA ASN A 79 14.09 6.12 1.14
C ASN A 79 12.70 6.75 1.24
N LEU A 80 12.34 7.60 0.28
CA LEU A 80 11.03 8.21 0.17
C LEU A 80 9.93 7.17 0.01
N SER A 81 10.11 6.25 -0.95
CA SER A 81 9.16 5.18 -1.24
C SER A 81 9.00 4.23 -0.04
N LEU A 82 10.09 3.87 0.64
CA LEU A 82 10.02 3.05 1.84
C LEU A 82 9.26 3.74 2.98
N ALA A 83 9.56 5.01 3.25
CA ALA A 83 8.86 5.78 4.28
C ALA A 83 7.37 5.93 3.95
N HIS A 84 7.05 6.21 2.69
CA HIS A 84 5.68 6.30 2.19
C HIS A 84 4.93 4.97 2.38
N GLU A 85 5.52 3.84 1.98
CA GLU A 85 4.90 2.52 2.16
C GLU A 85 4.64 2.21 3.64
N ILE A 86 5.58 2.50 4.54
CA ILE A 86 5.38 2.28 5.99
C ILE A 86 4.19 3.10 6.52
N VAL A 87 4.04 4.34 6.06
CA VAL A 87 3.01 5.28 6.53
C VAL A 87 1.63 4.94 5.95
N VAL A 88 1.56 4.69 4.64
CA VAL A 88 0.30 4.53 3.88
C VAL A 88 -0.22 3.10 3.96
N ASN A 89 0.65 2.09 3.82
CA ASN A 89 0.27 0.70 3.92
C ASN A 89 0.32 0.21 5.38
N ARG A 90 -0.87 0.12 5.99
CA ARG A 90 -1.04 -0.34 7.38
C ARG A 90 -0.53 -1.77 7.61
N ASN A 91 -0.56 -2.60 6.58
CA ASN A 91 -0.13 -3.99 6.62
C ASN A 91 1.31 -4.17 6.13
N PHE A 92 2.05 -3.07 5.93
CA PHE A 92 3.44 -3.14 5.53
C PHE A 92 4.25 -3.91 6.58
N HIS A 93 4.90 -4.96 6.11
CA HIS A 93 5.84 -5.80 6.83
C HIS A 93 6.90 -6.28 5.83
N LEU A 94 8.09 -6.55 6.34
CA LEU A 94 9.15 -7.18 5.57
C LEU A 94 8.93 -8.68 5.57
N GLU A 95 9.00 -9.26 4.38
CA GLU A 95 9.00 -10.71 4.17
C GLU A 95 10.45 -11.19 3.95
N PRO A 96 10.75 -12.46 4.30
CA PRO A 96 12.02 -13.07 3.92
C PRO A 96 12.24 -12.98 2.40
N PRO A 97 13.49 -12.78 1.94
CA PRO A 97 13.77 -12.68 0.52
C PRO A 97 13.54 -14.04 -0.16
N ASP A 98 12.42 -14.14 -0.88
CA ASP A 98 12.10 -15.29 -1.73
C ASP A 98 12.75 -15.15 -3.10
N LEU A 99 13.99 -15.62 -3.20
CA LEU A 99 14.67 -15.67 -4.49
C LEU A 99 13.97 -16.67 -5.43
N PRO A 100 13.70 -16.31 -6.70
CA PRO A 100 13.10 -17.21 -7.68
C PRO A 100 13.92 -18.49 -7.82
N GLN A 101 13.27 -19.65 -7.84
CA GLN A 101 13.93 -20.97 -7.89
C GLN A 101 14.94 -21.12 -9.04
N ASN A 102 14.66 -20.48 -10.17
CA ASN A 102 15.49 -20.56 -11.38
C ASN A 102 16.48 -19.39 -11.52
N SER A 103 16.59 -18.51 -10.52
CA SER A 103 17.53 -17.38 -10.57
C SER A 103 18.97 -17.87 -10.39
N LEU A 104 19.91 -17.24 -11.11
CA LEU A 104 21.33 -17.50 -10.93
C LEU A 104 21.78 -17.17 -9.51
N GLU A 105 21.27 -16.07 -8.95
CA GLU A 105 21.57 -15.63 -7.59
C GLU A 105 21.22 -16.69 -6.55
N LYS A 106 20.02 -17.31 -6.63
CA LYS A 106 19.65 -18.40 -5.74
C LYS A 106 20.57 -19.59 -5.88
N ARG A 107 20.87 -20.02 -7.12
CA ARG A 107 21.77 -21.15 -7.36
C ARG A 107 23.16 -20.90 -6.77
N VAL A 108 23.68 -19.69 -6.92
CA VAL A 108 24.97 -19.30 -6.32
C VAL A 108 24.88 -19.32 -4.80
N LYS A 109 23.84 -18.72 -4.21
CA LYS A 109 23.61 -18.73 -2.76
C LYS A 109 23.54 -20.15 -2.20
N ASP A 110 22.72 -21.01 -2.80
CA ASP A 110 22.54 -22.41 -2.39
C ASP A 110 23.85 -23.20 -2.50
N MET A 111 24.63 -23.00 -3.56
CA MET A 111 25.94 -23.64 -3.72
C MET A 111 26.95 -23.19 -2.68
N VAL A 112 27.03 -21.89 -2.39
CA VAL A 112 27.95 -21.35 -1.37
C VAL A 112 27.55 -21.84 0.02
N HIS A 113 26.26 -21.80 0.35
CA HIS A 113 25.75 -22.31 1.63
C HIS A 113 26.00 -23.81 1.74
N LYS A 114 25.74 -24.59 0.68
CA LYS A 114 26.02 -26.02 0.68
C LYS A 114 27.50 -26.29 0.94
N ALA A 115 28.40 -25.63 0.21
CA ALA A 115 29.84 -25.80 0.41
C ALA A 115 30.26 -25.49 1.85
N PHE A 116 29.71 -24.43 2.45
CA PHE A 116 29.97 -24.10 3.86
C PHE A 116 29.50 -25.21 4.82
N TRP A 117 28.29 -25.73 4.64
CA TRP A 117 27.75 -26.78 5.48
C TRP A 117 28.45 -28.13 5.27
N ASP A 118 28.86 -28.45 4.04
CA ASP A 118 29.64 -29.65 3.73
C ASP A 118 31.03 -29.58 4.39
N CYS A 119 31.65 -28.39 4.44
CA CYS A 119 32.90 -28.17 5.18
C CYS A 119 32.70 -28.35 6.70
N LEU A 120 31.66 -27.75 7.29
CA LEU A 120 31.35 -27.94 8.71
C LEU A 120 31.10 -29.41 9.04
N GLU A 121 30.37 -30.12 8.18
CA GLU A 121 30.13 -31.55 8.35
C GLU A 121 31.41 -32.36 8.26
N SER A 122 32.35 -32.00 7.37
CA SER A 122 33.66 -32.63 7.30
C SER A 122 34.45 -32.43 8.59
N GLU A 123 34.59 -31.19 9.07
CA GLU A 123 35.37 -30.86 10.28
C GLU A 123 34.85 -31.59 11.52
N LEU A 124 33.53 -31.66 11.69
CA LEU A 124 32.91 -32.33 12.83
C LEU A 124 33.03 -33.86 12.76
N ASN A 125 33.30 -34.43 11.58
CA ASN A 125 33.48 -35.86 11.37
C ASN A 125 34.95 -36.30 11.29
N ASP A 126 35.91 -35.36 11.30
CA ASP A 126 37.34 -35.67 11.35
C ASP A 126 37.71 -36.34 12.70
N ASP A 127 38.86 -37.02 12.73
CA ASP A 127 39.38 -37.71 13.93
C ASP A 127 40.80 -37.23 14.26
N PRO A 128 40.99 -36.34 15.25
CA PRO A 128 39.96 -35.76 16.13
C PRO A 128 39.11 -34.68 15.42
N PRO A 129 37.88 -34.40 15.92
CA PRO A 129 37.02 -33.38 15.32
C PRO A 129 37.63 -31.98 15.42
N GLU A 130 37.51 -31.20 14.34
CA GLU A 130 37.85 -29.79 14.32
C GLU A 130 36.58 -28.94 14.52
N TYR A 131 36.71 -27.79 15.21
CA TYR A 131 35.56 -26.97 15.62
C TYR A 131 35.60 -25.54 15.06
N ASP A 132 36.49 -25.26 14.11
CA ASP A 132 36.73 -23.89 13.65
C ASP A 132 35.50 -23.26 13.00
N TYR A 133 34.75 -23.99 12.17
CA TYR A 133 33.50 -23.48 11.60
C TYR A 133 32.39 -23.41 12.64
N ALA A 134 32.31 -24.37 13.56
CA ALA A 134 31.32 -24.37 14.64
C ALA A 134 31.49 -23.15 15.56
N ILE A 135 32.73 -22.79 15.91
CA ILE A 135 33.04 -21.61 16.72
C ILE A 135 32.61 -20.32 16.01
N LYS A 136 32.87 -20.19 14.69
CA LYS A 136 32.40 -19.04 13.90
C LYS A 136 30.88 -18.92 13.89
N LEU A 137 30.16 -20.05 13.79
CA LEU A 137 28.70 -20.05 13.86
C LEU A 137 28.18 -19.66 15.24
N LEU A 138 28.82 -20.14 16.31
CA LEU A 138 28.49 -19.74 17.68
C LEU A 138 28.72 -18.24 17.91
N GLU A 139 29.79 -17.68 17.34
CA GLU A 139 30.04 -16.24 17.34
C GLU A 139 28.93 -15.47 16.63
N GLU A 140 28.52 -15.90 15.43
CA GLU A 140 27.43 -15.24 14.70
C GLU A 140 26.08 -15.36 15.44
N ILE A 141 25.81 -16.50 16.07
CA ILE A 141 24.63 -16.69 16.93
C ILE A 141 24.69 -15.75 18.13
N ARG A 142 25.84 -15.66 18.83
CA ARG A 142 26.04 -14.74 19.96
C ARG A 142 25.72 -13.31 19.53
N ASP A 143 26.33 -12.86 18.44
CA ASP A 143 26.17 -11.50 17.94
C ASP A 143 24.71 -11.22 17.53
N THR A 144 24.05 -12.20 16.91
CA THR A 144 22.63 -12.13 16.59
C THR A 144 21.76 -12.03 17.85
N LEU A 145 21.98 -12.87 18.87
CA LEU A 145 21.24 -12.81 20.13
C LEU A 145 21.44 -11.49 20.86
N LEU A 146 22.65 -10.93 20.80
CA LEU A 146 22.95 -9.61 21.36
C LEU A 146 22.26 -8.48 20.59
N SER A 147 22.07 -8.62 19.28
CA SER A 147 21.38 -7.63 18.45
C SER A 147 19.89 -7.48 18.81
N PHE A 148 19.26 -8.52 19.38
CA PHE A 148 17.89 -8.47 19.88
C PHE A 148 17.73 -7.71 21.21
N LEU A 149 18.84 -7.44 21.89
CA LEU A 149 18.81 -6.77 23.18
C LEU A 149 18.69 -5.25 23.04
N ASN A 150 17.70 -4.68 23.71
CA ASN A 150 17.64 -3.25 23.93
C ASN A 150 18.91 -2.76 24.67
N PRO A 151 19.37 -1.52 24.43
CA PRO A 151 20.59 -0.98 25.05
C PRO A 151 20.65 -1.14 26.57
N GLY A 152 19.50 -1.06 27.27
CA GLY A 152 19.41 -1.20 28.72
C GLY A 152 19.49 -2.62 29.31
N ALA A 153 19.48 -3.68 28.49
CA ALA A 153 19.45 -5.07 28.97
C ALA A 153 20.83 -5.63 29.39
N ASN A 154 21.57 -4.87 30.21
CA ASN A 154 22.97 -5.16 30.54
C ASN A 154 23.18 -6.53 31.21
N ARG A 155 22.30 -6.95 32.14
CA ARG A 155 22.44 -8.24 32.83
C ARG A 155 22.41 -9.42 31.87
N LEU A 156 21.48 -9.40 30.92
CA LEU A 156 21.31 -10.49 29.95
C LEU A 156 22.41 -10.46 28.90
N ARG A 157 22.86 -9.26 28.49
CA ARG A 157 24.05 -9.09 27.65
C ARG A 157 25.29 -9.73 28.29
N THR A 158 25.57 -9.41 29.55
CA THR A 158 26.69 -10.01 30.30
C THR A 158 26.55 -11.52 30.36
N GLN A 159 25.36 -12.05 30.69
CA GLN A 159 25.12 -13.49 30.74
C GLN A 159 25.40 -14.19 29.40
N ILE A 160 24.94 -13.61 28.28
CA ILE A 160 25.19 -14.17 26.94
C ILE A 160 26.68 -14.19 26.62
N MET A 161 27.40 -13.10 26.92
CA MET A 161 28.85 -13.02 26.70
C MET A 161 29.65 -14.01 27.56
N GLU A 162 29.22 -14.25 28.80
CA GLU A 162 29.88 -15.19 29.72
C GLU A 162 29.69 -16.66 29.29
N VAL A 163 28.50 -17.02 28.79
CA VAL A 163 28.21 -18.40 28.35
C VAL A 163 28.74 -18.69 26.95
N LEU A 164 28.63 -17.71 26.03
CA LEU A 164 29.13 -17.80 24.66
C LEU A 164 30.46 -17.06 24.52
N ASP A 165 31.42 -17.40 25.38
CA ASP A 165 32.79 -16.89 25.31
C ASP A 165 33.60 -17.74 24.32
N MET A 166 34.02 -17.12 23.20
CA MET A 166 34.69 -17.83 22.11
C MET A 166 36.09 -18.30 22.49
N ASP A 167 36.80 -17.57 23.35
CA ASP A 167 38.15 -17.95 23.78
C ASP A 167 38.05 -19.18 24.71
N LEU A 168 37.07 -19.17 25.61
CA LEU A 168 36.80 -20.31 26.49
C LEU A 168 36.32 -21.54 25.71
N ILE A 169 35.39 -21.36 24.76
CA ILE A 169 34.87 -22.45 23.94
C ILE A 169 35.97 -23.04 23.06
N ARG A 170 36.83 -22.20 22.45
CA ARG A 170 37.99 -22.67 21.69
C ARG A 170 38.95 -23.47 22.58
N GLN A 171 39.26 -22.96 23.77
CA GLN A 171 40.09 -23.71 24.73
C GLN A 171 39.47 -25.06 25.11
N GLN A 172 38.15 -25.14 25.30
CA GLN A 172 37.46 -26.40 25.58
C GLN A 172 37.49 -27.35 24.38
N ALA A 173 37.32 -26.82 23.16
CA ALA A 173 37.39 -27.58 21.92
C ALA A 173 38.78 -28.20 21.70
N ASP A 174 39.84 -27.42 21.86
CA ASP A 174 41.24 -27.89 21.73
C ASP A 174 41.59 -29.02 22.71
N ASN A 175 40.87 -29.11 23.83
CA ASN A 175 41.04 -30.14 24.86
C ASN A 175 39.95 -31.24 24.80
N ASN A 176 39.14 -31.31 23.74
CA ASN A 176 38.03 -32.26 23.58
C ASN A 176 37.03 -32.26 24.76
N ALA A 177 36.81 -31.10 25.38
CA ALA A 177 36.00 -30.91 26.58
C ALA A 177 34.77 -30.01 26.36
N VAL A 178 34.48 -29.65 25.11
CA VAL A 178 33.37 -28.74 24.76
C VAL A 178 32.00 -29.42 24.93
N ASP A 179 31.09 -28.78 25.67
CA ASP A 179 29.71 -29.23 25.85
C ASP A 179 28.78 -28.61 24.80
N ILE A 180 28.76 -29.19 23.61
CA ILE A 180 27.94 -28.72 22.48
C ILE A 180 26.45 -28.72 22.85
N GLN A 181 25.96 -29.76 23.53
CA GLN A 181 24.56 -29.89 23.90
C GLN A 181 24.13 -28.84 24.92
N GLY A 182 24.98 -28.55 25.91
CA GLY A 182 24.77 -27.46 26.86
C GLY A 182 24.70 -26.09 26.19
N LEU A 183 25.62 -25.80 25.26
CA LEU A 183 25.63 -24.54 24.50
C LEU A 183 24.37 -24.39 23.65
N VAL A 184 23.98 -25.42 22.91
CA VAL A 184 22.78 -25.38 22.08
C VAL A 184 21.52 -25.23 22.91
N SER A 185 21.41 -25.96 24.03
CA SER A 185 20.29 -25.81 24.97
C SER A 185 20.20 -24.39 25.52
N TYR A 186 21.33 -23.77 25.86
CA TYR A 186 21.36 -22.37 26.28
C TYR A 186 20.90 -21.42 25.18
N ILE A 187 21.38 -21.62 23.94
CA ILE A 187 21.00 -20.82 22.77
C ILE A 187 19.49 -20.92 22.54
N ILE A 188 18.92 -22.12 22.45
CA ILE A 188 17.50 -22.33 22.19
C ILE A 188 16.64 -21.75 23.31
N ASN A 189 17.06 -21.90 24.57
CA ASN A 189 16.35 -21.29 25.70
C ASN A 189 16.45 -19.76 25.69
N THR A 190 17.55 -19.20 25.21
CA THR A 190 17.72 -17.75 25.05
C THR A 190 16.87 -17.23 23.89
N MET A 191 16.83 -17.94 22.76
CA MET A 191 15.93 -17.65 21.64
C MET A 191 14.46 -17.65 22.09
N GLY A 192 14.06 -18.66 22.86
CA GLY A 192 12.70 -18.76 23.42
C GLY A 192 12.30 -17.62 24.36
N LYS A 193 13.26 -16.88 24.95
CA LYS A 193 12.97 -15.69 25.76
C LYS A 193 12.75 -14.44 24.91
N PHE A 194 13.28 -14.41 23.69
CA PHE A 194 13.25 -13.24 22.81
C PHE A 194 12.19 -13.33 21.72
N CYS A 195 11.80 -14.54 21.31
CA CYS A 195 10.89 -14.72 20.20
C CYS A 195 9.46 -14.29 20.54
N ALA A 196 8.71 -13.92 19.51
CA ALA A 196 7.27 -13.70 19.63
C ALA A 196 6.53 -15.05 19.82
N PRO A 197 5.34 -15.07 20.44
CA PRO A 197 4.58 -16.32 20.68
C PRO A 197 4.32 -17.16 19.43
N VAL A 198 4.23 -16.53 18.25
CA VAL A 198 4.07 -17.22 16.96
C VAL A 198 5.24 -18.18 16.63
N ARG A 199 6.38 -18.05 17.33
CA ARG A 199 7.56 -18.89 17.15
C ARG A 199 7.72 -19.97 18.23
N ASP A 200 6.82 -20.05 19.21
CA ASP A 200 6.93 -21.01 20.31
C ASP A 200 6.97 -22.46 19.79
N ASP A 201 6.20 -22.77 18.74
CA ASP A 201 6.21 -24.08 18.08
C ASP A 201 7.57 -24.40 17.43
N GLU A 202 8.24 -23.40 16.84
CA GLU A 202 9.56 -23.57 16.23
C GLU A 202 10.64 -23.77 17.31
N ILE A 203 10.57 -23.02 18.41
CA ILE A 203 11.45 -23.20 19.57
C ILE A 203 11.25 -24.59 20.19
N LYS A 204 10.01 -25.06 20.28
CA LYS A 204 9.71 -26.40 20.77
C LYS A 204 10.32 -27.47 19.85
N LYS A 205 10.17 -27.34 18.53
CA LYS A 205 10.81 -28.25 17.56
C LYS A 205 12.34 -28.25 17.69
N LEU A 206 12.96 -27.10 17.90
CA LEU A 206 14.41 -27.02 18.15
C LEU A 206 14.83 -27.78 19.41
N LYS A 207 14.03 -27.72 20.49
CA LYS A 207 14.30 -28.47 21.73
C LYS A 207 14.13 -29.99 21.57
N GLU A 208 13.21 -30.42 20.70
CA GLU A 208 12.93 -31.83 20.42
C GLU A 208 13.87 -32.41 19.34
N ASN A 209 14.56 -31.54 18.59
CA ASN A 209 15.43 -31.95 17.49
C ASN A 209 16.61 -32.78 18.01
N SER A 210 16.60 -34.07 17.66
CA SER A 210 17.65 -35.04 17.98
C SER A 210 18.59 -35.29 16.80
N GLY A 211 18.57 -34.41 15.79
CA GLY A 211 19.40 -34.51 14.59
C GLY A 211 20.89 -34.28 14.86
N ASP A 212 21.69 -34.40 13.81
CA ASP A 212 23.11 -34.06 13.85
C ASP A 212 23.34 -32.56 14.14
N CYS A 213 24.57 -32.23 14.54
CA CYS A 213 24.97 -30.87 14.91
C CYS A 213 24.77 -29.86 13.75
N VAL A 214 25.05 -30.29 12.52
CA VAL A 214 24.94 -29.45 11.31
C VAL A 214 23.49 -29.08 11.03
N THR A 215 22.58 -30.04 11.09
CA THR A 215 21.13 -29.86 10.91
C THR A 215 20.57 -28.97 12.02
N LEU A 216 21.04 -29.15 13.25
CA LEU A 216 20.64 -28.31 14.38
C LEU A 216 21.08 -26.85 14.19
N PHE A 217 22.32 -26.60 13.77
CA PHE A 217 22.78 -25.25 13.42
C PHE A 217 21.95 -24.65 12.29
N LYS A 218 21.69 -25.39 11.21
CA LYS A 218 20.83 -24.93 10.10
C LYS A 218 19.45 -24.47 10.59
N GLU A 219 18.81 -25.27 11.44
CA GLU A 219 17.50 -24.94 11.99
C GLU A 219 17.56 -23.75 12.97
N ILE A 220 18.62 -23.63 13.77
CA ILE A 220 18.84 -22.45 14.63
C ILE A 220 18.93 -21.18 13.80
N PHE A 221 19.77 -21.17 12.75
CA PHE A 221 19.89 -20.00 11.87
C PHE A 221 18.59 -19.67 11.15
N ARG A 222 17.86 -20.67 10.68
CA ARG A 222 16.52 -20.47 10.08
C ARG A 222 15.59 -19.73 11.05
N VAL A 223 15.52 -20.18 12.32
CA VAL A 223 14.64 -19.55 13.32
C VAL A 223 15.17 -18.18 13.74
N LEU A 224 16.49 -17.99 13.86
CA LEU A 224 17.10 -16.68 14.14
C LEU A 224 16.80 -15.65 13.04
N ASP A 225 16.83 -16.03 11.77
CA ASP A 225 16.50 -15.14 10.67
C ASP A 225 15.02 -14.75 10.68
N LEU A 226 14.12 -15.68 11.04
CA LEU A 226 12.72 -15.37 11.28
C LEU A 226 12.55 -14.39 12.45
N MET A 227 13.29 -14.57 13.55
CA MET A 227 13.28 -13.66 14.70
C MET A 227 13.81 -12.28 14.34
N LYS A 228 14.84 -12.16 13.49
CA LYS A 228 15.31 -10.87 12.95
C LYS A 228 14.20 -10.15 12.22
N MET A 229 13.46 -10.85 11.36
CA MET A 229 12.32 -10.27 10.65
C MET A 229 11.21 -9.83 11.61
N ASP A 230 10.89 -10.64 12.62
CA ASP A 230 9.90 -10.29 13.64
C ASP A 230 10.31 -9.02 14.39
N MET A 231 11.59 -8.89 14.77
CA MET A 231 12.13 -7.71 15.45
C MET A 231 12.07 -6.44 14.60
N VAL A 232 12.44 -6.54 13.31
CA VAL A 232 12.36 -5.39 12.40
C VAL A 232 10.91 -4.97 12.19
N ASN A 233 9.99 -5.92 11.97
CA ASN A 233 8.57 -5.64 11.80
C ASN A 233 7.94 -5.04 13.06
N PHE A 234 8.29 -5.54 14.23
CA PHE A 234 7.90 -4.95 15.51
C PHE A 234 8.42 -3.51 15.65
N THR A 235 9.68 -3.28 15.28
CA THR A 235 10.29 -1.94 15.30
C THR A 235 9.54 -0.99 14.38
N ILE A 236 9.23 -1.40 13.15
CA ILE A 236 8.43 -0.61 12.20
C ILE A 236 7.05 -0.28 12.80
N GLN A 237 6.36 -1.26 13.39
CA GLN A 237 5.05 -1.04 14.00
C GLN A 237 5.11 -0.05 15.17
N SER A 238 6.14 -0.15 16.02
CA SER A 238 6.31 0.76 17.17
C SER A 238 6.62 2.20 16.77
N PHE A 239 7.37 2.43 15.69
CA PHE A 239 7.69 3.76 15.18
C PHE A 239 6.63 4.36 14.26
N ARG A 240 5.73 3.55 13.68
CA ARG A 240 4.71 4.00 12.72
C ARG A 240 3.90 5.23 13.18
N PRO A 241 3.43 5.34 14.44
CA PRO A 241 2.68 6.52 14.88
C PRO A 241 3.49 7.82 14.77
N GLU A 242 4.78 7.77 15.09
CA GLU A 242 5.64 8.95 14.99
C GLU A 242 5.99 9.27 13.53
N LEU A 243 6.20 8.24 12.71
CA LEU A 243 6.38 8.41 11.25
C LEU A 243 5.15 9.07 10.62
N GLN A 244 3.95 8.64 10.98
CA GLN A 244 2.69 9.24 10.49
C GLN A 244 2.53 10.70 10.91
N ARG A 245 3.08 11.10 12.07
CA ARG A 245 3.01 12.49 12.55
C ARG A 245 3.85 13.44 11.72
N GLN A 246 4.98 12.97 11.17
CA GLN A 246 5.93 13.78 10.42
C GLN A 246 5.96 13.46 8.91
N SER A 247 5.08 12.56 8.45
CA SER A 247 5.17 11.98 7.11
C SER A 247 5.00 13.03 6.02
N VAL A 248 4.09 13.99 6.22
CA VAL A 248 3.79 15.03 5.21
C VAL A 248 5.00 15.94 5.00
N GLU A 249 5.61 16.39 6.10
CA GLU A 249 6.79 17.25 6.07
C GLU A 249 7.99 16.51 5.49
N TYR A 250 8.22 15.27 5.93
CA TYR A 250 9.33 14.45 5.44
C TYR A 250 9.22 14.20 3.93
N GLU A 251 8.06 13.73 3.46
CA GLU A 251 7.86 13.37 2.06
C GLU A 251 7.97 14.60 1.15
N ARG A 252 7.37 15.72 1.57
CA ARG A 252 7.48 16.99 0.84
C ARG A 252 8.91 17.50 0.78
N ALA A 253 9.62 17.52 1.90
CA ALA A 253 11.00 18.01 1.95
C ALA A 253 11.93 17.15 1.09
N LYS A 254 11.74 15.82 1.15
CA LYS A 254 12.53 14.89 0.34
C LYS A 254 12.25 15.04 -1.14
N PHE A 255 10.98 15.15 -1.52
CA PHE A 255 10.59 15.40 -2.91
C PHE A 255 11.12 16.75 -3.41
N GLN A 256 11.08 17.80 -2.60
CA GLN A 256 11.67 19.11 -2.92
C GLN A 256 13.19 18.99 -3.20
N SER A 257 13.94 18.23 -2.40
CA SER A 257 15.38 18.02 -2.63
C SER A 257 15.68 17.28 -3.95
N ILE A 258 14.78 16.39 -4.37
CA ILE A 258 14.87 15.73 -5.69
C ILE A 258 14.64 16.76 -6.78
N LEU A 259 13.59 17.58 -6.70
CA LEU A 259 13.27 18.61 -7.69
C LEU A 259 14.35 19.69 -7.84
N GLU A 260 15.03 20.06 -6.76
CA GLU A 260 16.16 21.01 -6.81
C GLU A 260 17.31 20.49 -7.68
N ARG A 261 17.45 19.17 -7.74
CA ARG A 261 18.43 18.52 -8.59
C ARG A 261 17.90 18.24 -9.98
N THR A 262 16.61 17.96 -10.11
CA THR A 262 15.93 17.68 -11.38
C THR A 262 14.77 18.66 -11.62
N PRO A 263 15.05 19.92 -12.06
CA PRO A 263 14.03 20.97 -12.13
C PRO A 263 12.86 20.68 -13.07
N ASN A 264 13.09 19.85 -14.10
CA ASN A 264 12.07 19.47 -15.08
C ASN A 264 11.33 18.17 -14.71
N ALA A 265 11.46 17.67 -13.48
CA ALA A 265 10.86 16.39 -13.08
C ALA A 265 9.37 16.45 -12.71
N LEU A 266 8.64 17.48 -13.18
CA LEU A 266 7.20 17.63 -12.97
C LEU A 266 6.44 17.77 -14.31
N GLU A 267 7.03 17.30 -15.41
CA GLU A 267 6.43 17.42 -16.74
C GLU A 267 5.11 16.65 -16.83
N HIS A 268 5.07 15.39 -16.38
CA HIS A 268 3.86 14.57 -16.43
C HIS A 268 2.79 15.07 -15.46
N THR A 269 3.19 15.53 -14.28
CA THR A 269 2.29 16.17 -13.32
C THR A 269 1.69 17.45 -13.89
N THR A 270 2.48 18.25 -14.62
CA THR A 270 2.02 19.48 -15.25
C THR A 270 1.04 19.20 -16.38
N GLU A 271 1.34 18.22 -17.24
CA GLU A 271 0.46 17.79 -18.33
C GLU A 271 -0.86 17.20 -17.80
N TRP A 272 -0.79 16.37 -16.76
CA TRP A 272 -1.94 15.79 -16.09
C TRP A 272 -2.87 16.86 -15.51
N ILE A 273 -2.32 17.87 -14.82
CA ILE A 273 -3.11 18.99 -14.29
C ILE A 273 -3.69 19.81 -15.44
N LYS A 274 -2.93 20.08 -16.51
CA LYS A 274 -3.40 20.83 -17.67
C LYS A 274 -4.61 20.16 -18.33
N SER A 275 -4.53 18.86 -18.62
CA SER A 275 -5.67 18.08 -19.16
C SER A 275 -6.89 18.13 -18.23
N SER A 276 -6.66 18.17 -16.92
CA SER A 276 -7.73 18.24 -15.93
C SER A 276 -8.39 19.63 -15.84
N ILE A 277 -7.65 20.71 -16.10
CA ILE A 277 -8.21 22.07 -16.23
C ILE A 277 -9.17 22.12 -17.42
N GLU A 278 -8.76 21.60 -18.57
CA GLU A 278 -9.56 21.60 -19.80
C GLU A 278 -10.89 20.88 -19.59
N GLU A 279 -10.87 19.70 -18.95
CA GLU A 279 -12.06 18.94 -18.65
C GLU A 279 -12.93 19.58 -17.56
N ALA A 280 -12.32 20.06 -16.47
CA ALA A 280 -13.06 20.77 -15.42
C ALA A 280 -13.81 21.99 -15.99
N THR A 281 -13.22 22.68 -16.97
CA THR A 281 -13.85 23.80 -17.66
C THR A 281 -15.04 23.38 -18.53
N GLN A 282 -15.04 22.15 -19.07
CA GLN A 282 -16.17 21.60 -19.83
C GLN A 282 -17.34 21.18 -18.95
N ILE A 283 -17.06 20.75 -17.72
CA ILE A 283 -18.09 20.33 -16.74
C ILE A 283 -18.82 21.55 -16.15
N MET A 284 -18.17 22.71 -16.07
CA MET A 284 -18.79 23.92 -15.52
C MET A 284 -19.96 24.42 -16.39
N PRO A 285 -21.05 24.92 -15.77
CA PRO A 285 -22.15 25.51 -16.52
C PRO A 285 -21.66 26.71 -17.35
N PRO A 286 -22.17 26.90 -18.58
CA PRO A 286 -21.81 28.06 -19.39
C PRO A 286 -22.21 29.34 -18.64
N ALA A 287 -21.26 30.29 -18.55
CA ALA A 287 -21.51 31.57 -17.91
C ALA A 287 -22.77 32.21 -18.51
N GLU A 288 -23.76 32.52 -17.66
CA GLU A 288 -24.90 33.32 -18.07
C GLU A 288 -24.36 34.63 -18.64
N LYS A 289 -24.74 34.95 -19.88
CA LYS A 289 -24.37 36.19 -20.54
C LYS A 289 -25.02 37.36 -19.80
N SER A 290 -24.39 37.84 -18.72
CA SER A 290 -24.72 39.14 -18.16
C SER A 290 -24.30 40.19 -19.19
N SER A 291 -25.28 40.80 -19.84
CA SER A 291 -25.09 42.03 -20.59
C SER A 291 -24.47 43.10 -19.67
N ASP A 292 -23.55 43.87 -20.24
CA ASP A 292 -22.73 44.92 -19.64
C ASP A 292 -21.39 44.54 -19.00
N SER A 293 -20.36 45.24 -19.47
CA SER A 293 -18.94 45.27 -19.05
C SER A 293 -18.01 44.17 -19.61
N GLY A 294 -17.60 44.34 -20.87
CA GLY A 294 -16.20 44.54 -21.29
C GLY A 294 -15.08 43.52 -20.98
N GLN A 295 -15.27 42.51 -20.15
CA GLN A 295 -14.29 41.45 -19.91
C GLN A 295 -15.04 40.12 -19.80
N SER A 296 -15.27 39.49 -20.95
CA SER A 296 -15.79 38.13 -21.03
C SER A 296 -14.72 37.15 -20.55
N GLY A 297 -14.38 37.19 -19.27
CA GLY A 297 -13.51 36.21 -18.62
C GLY A 297 -14.22 34.87 -18.60
N ARG A 298 -13.70 33.89 -19.34
CA ARG A 298 -14.17 32.49 -19.25
C ARG A 298 -14.10 32.09 -17.77
N PRO A 299 -15.17 31.52 -17.18
CA PRO A 299 -15.13 31.09 -15.78
C PRO A 299 -14.00 30.07 -15.60
N LEU A 300 -13.09 30.35 -14.67
CA LEU A 300 -11.95 29.49 -14.36
C LEU A 300 -12.37 28.44 -13.32
N PRO A 301 -12.02 27.16 -13.52
CA PRO A 301 -12.32 26.13 -12.54
C PRO A 301 -11.51 26.34 -11.26
N GLY A 302 -12.15 26.13 -10.11
CA GLY A 302 -11.48 26.21 -8.82
C GLY A 302 -10.43 25.09 -8.64
N PRO A 303 -9.37 25.28 -7.83
CA PRO A 303 -8.31 24.28 -7.64
C PRO A 303 -8.83 22.91 -7.19
N SER A 304 -9.79 22.88 -6.27
CA SER A 304 -10.39 21.63 -5.78
C SER A 304 -11.11 20.87 -6.89
N LEU A 305 -11.79 21.59 -7.80
CA LEU A 305 -12.49 20.99 -8.93
C LEU A 305 -11.47 20.33 -9.87
N VAL A 306 -10.43 21.08 -10.26
CA VAL A 306 -9.37 20.58 -11.14
C VAL A 306 -8.69 19.35 -10.56
N LEU A 307 -8.28 19.39 -9.29
CA LEU A 307 -7.59 18.29 -8.65
C LEU A 307 -8.49 17.06 -8.50
N ASN A 308 -9.75 17.22 -8.08
CA ASN A 308 -10.67 16.09 -7.98
C ASN A 308 -10.93 15.44 -9.35
N THR A 309 -11.09 16.24 -10.42
CA THR A 309 -11.14 15.72 -11.80
C THR A 309 -9.87 14.91 -12.11
N ALA A 310 -8.70 15.47 -11.80
CA ALA A 310 -7.41 14.86 -12.08
C ALA A 310 -7.25 13.50 -11.38
N TYR A 311 -7.55 13.42 -10.08
CA TYR A 311 -7.44 12.19 -9.32
C TYR A 311 -8.44 11.13 -9.79
N ILE A 312 -9.71 11.48 -10.06
CA ILE A 312 -10.71 10.49 -10.50
C ILE A 312 -10.28 9.83 -11.81
N LYS A 313 -9.64 10.57 -12.72
CA LYS A 313 -9.07 10.01 -13.96
C LYS A 313 -7.99 8.96 -13.73
N LEU A 314 -7.30 8.98 -12.58
CA LEU A 314 -6.33 7.94 -12.26
C LEU A 314 -6.98 6.57 -12.15
N LEU A 315 -8.28 6.48 -11.82
CA LEU A 315 -9.01 5.20 -11.75
C LEU A 315 -9.41 4.64 -13.12
N THR A 316 -9.27 5.45 -14.18
CA THR A 316 -9.46 5.04 -15.58
C THR A 316 -8.19 5.30 -16.40
N TRP A 317 -7.03 5.38 -15.73
CA TRP A 317 -5.74 5.52 -16.40
C TRP A 317 -5.42 4.25 -17.18
N ASP A 318 -4.96 4.43 -18.41
CA ASP A 318 -4.57 3.37 -19.32
C ASP A 318 -3.18 3.68 -19.88
N ASP A 319 -2.45 2.65 -20.28
CA ASP A 319 -1.06 2.76 -20.74
C ASP A 319 -0.91 3.70 -21.95
N SER A 320 -1.98 3.94 -22.70
CA SER A 320 -2.00 4.85 -23.85
C SER A 320 -1.79 6.32 -23.46
N LYS A 321 -2.10 6.69 -22.21
CA LYS A 321 -1.91 8.05 -21.67
C LYS A 321 -0.48 8.34 -21.24
N GLY A 322 0.42 7.37 -21.37
CA GLY A 322 1.80 7.49 -20.92
C GLY A 322 1.97 7.27 -19.42
N PRO A 323 3.15 7.62 -18.87
CA PRO A 323 3.48 7.37 -17.47
C PRO A 323 2.58 8.18 -16.53
N LEU A 324 2.40 7.64 -15.31
CA LEU A 324 1.70 8.35 -14.25
C LEU A 324 2.44 9.65 -13.86
N PRO A 325 1.71 10.64 -13.30
CA PRO A 325 2.32 11.84 -12.71
C PRO A 325 3.39 11.49 -11.69
N GLU A 326 4.52 12.18 -11.69
CA GLU A 326 5.65 11.94 -10.79
C GLU A 326 5.25 12.02 -9.32
N THR A 327 4.29 12.90 -9.01
CA THR A 327 3.72 13.07 -7.66
C THR A 327 2.82 11.91 -7.20
N VAL A 328 2.53 10.94 -8.06
CA VAL A 328 1.62 9.81 -7.79
C VAL A 328 2.32 8.46 -7.99
N MET A 329 3.52 8.43 -8.58
CA MET A 329 4.26 7.21 -8.93
C MET A 329 4.46 6.24 -7.75
N THR A 330 4.70 6.74 -6.54
CA THR A 330 4.88 5.86 -5.35
C THR A 330 3.66 4.99 -5.06
N ASP A 331 2.47 5.43 -5.46
CA ASP A 331 1.20 4.73 -5.27
C ASP A 331 0.73 3.93 -6.51
N GLU A 332 1.56 3.79 -7.55
CA GLU A 332 1.18 3.15 -8.83
C GLU A 332 0.56 1.76 -8.64
N ALA A 333 1.25 0.86 -7.94
CA ALA A 333 0.75 -0.50 -7.71
C ALA A 333 -0.59 -0.50 -6.96
N ARG A 334 -0.78 0.44 -6.03
CA ARG A 334 -2.02 0.58 -5.26
C ARG A 334 -3.16 1.06 -6.13
N LEU A 335 -2.91 2.06 -6.98
CA LEU A 335 -3.87 2.56 -7.94
C LEU A 335 -4.27 1.47 -8.94
N GLN A 336 -3.33 0.67 -9.42
CA GLN A 336 -3.63 -0.47 -10.30
C GLN A 336 -4.56 -1.49 -9.63
N VAL A 337 -4.34 -1.82 -8.36
CA VAL A 337 -5.26 -2.70 -7.60
C VAL A 337 -6.65 -2.07 -7.47
N MET A 338 -6.73 -0.76 -7.20
CA MET A 338 -8.00 -0.04 -7.14
C MET A 338 -8.71 -0.01 -8.49
N GLN A 339 -8.00 0.26 -9.59
CA GLN A 339 -8.53 0.26 -10.96
C GLN A 339 -9.14 -1.11 -11.31
N ARG A 340 -8.38 -2.20 -11.09
CA ARG A 340 -8.84 -3.57 -11.37
C ARG A 340 -10.10 -3.91 -10.57
N SER A 341 -10.10 -3.56 -9.28
CA SER A 341 -11.25 -3.77 -8.40
C SER A 341 -12.46 -2.96 -8.87
N LEU A 342 -12.26 -1.69 -9.24
CA LEU A 342 -13.33 -0.81 -9.69
C LEU A 342 -13.96 -1.31 -10.99
N GLN A 343 -13.15 -1.70 -11.97
CA GLN A 343 -13.62 -2.27 -13.24
C GLN A 343 -14.43 -3.55 -13.04
N LEU A 344 -13.96 -4.44 -12.16
CA LEU A 344 -14.70 -5.65 -11.78
C LEU A 344 -16.08 -5.29 -11.20
N TYR A 345 -16.13 -4.41 -10.21
CA TYR A 345 -17.40 -4.05 -9.57
C TYR A 345 -18.35 -3.26 -10.48
N GLN A 346 -17.82 -2.42 -11.38
CA GLN A 346 -18.63 -1.75 -12.41
C GLN A 346 -19.25 -2.75 -13.38
N THR A 347 -18.49 -3.78 -13.78
CA THR A 347 -18.98 -4.83 -14.67
C THR A 347 -20.05 -5.68 -13.96
N VAL A 348 -19.79 -6.09 -12.71
CA VAL A 348 -20.76 -6.82 -11.87
C VAL A 348 -22.04 -5.99 -11.69
N ALA A 349 -21.92 -4.70 -11.35
CA ALA A 349 -23.07 -3.82 -11.22
C ALA A 349 -23.87 -3.68 -12.52
N SER A 350 -23.19 -3.62 -13.67
CA SER A 350 -23.83 -3.56 -14.98
C SER A 350 -24.62 -4.84 -15.28
N VAL A 351 -24.01 -6.01 -15.04
CA VAL A 351 -24.66 -7.31 -15.19
C VAL A 351 -25.88 -7.42 -14.28
N LEU A 352 -25.74 -7.12 -13.00
CA LEU A 352 -26.86 -7.19 -12.06
C LEU A 352 -27.95 -6.17 -12.43
N LEU A 353 -27.61 -4.97 -12.86
CA LEU A 353 -28.60 -3.98 -13.31
C LEU A 353 -29.41 -4.49 -14.52
N ILE A 354 -28.79 -5.21 -15.46
CA ILE A 354 -29.49 -5.87 -16.57
C ILE A 354 -30.44 -6.95 -16.03
N VAL A 355 -29.97 -7.81 -15.14
CA VAL A 355 -30.79 -8.89 -14.56
C VAL A 355 -32.02 -8.33 -13.83
N TYR A 356 -31.82 -7.32 -12.99
CA TYR A 356 -32.91 -6.71 -12.22
C TYR A 356 -33.86 -5.89 -13.10
N SER A 357 -33.39 -5.27 -14.18
CA SER A 357 -34.26 -4.53 -15.10
C SER A 357 -35.07 -5.44 -16.02
N SER A 358 -34.49 -6.54 -16.50
CA SER A 358 -35.15 -7.48 -17.41
C SER A 358 -36.07 -8.49 -16.70
N ILE A 359 -35.71 -8.97 -15.51
CA ILE A 359 -36.50 -9.95 -14.74
C ILE A 359 -37.43 -9.28 -13.72
N GLY A 360 -37.02 -8.12 -13.17
CA GLY A 360 -37.84 -7.29 -12.31
C GLY A 360 -38.33 -7.99 -11.04
N GLY A 361 -39.66 -8.14 -10.93
CA GLY A 361 -40.34 -8.63 -9.74
C GLY A 361 -39.94 -10.03 -9.28
N ALA A 362 -39.50 -10.90 -10.21
CA ALA A 362 -39.14 -12.29 -9.88
C ALA A 362 -37.87 -12.40 -9.02
N VAL A 363 -36.98 -11.39 -9.08
CA VAL A 363 -35.72 -11.31 -8.31
C VAL A 363 -35.75 -10.21 -7.24
N SER A 364 -36.74 -9.32 -7.30
CA SER A 364 -36.90 -8.21 -6.36
C SER A 364 -37.24 -8.72 -4.95
N GLY A 365 -36.64 -8.10 -3.92
CA GLY A 365 -36.89 -8.47 -2.51
C GLY A 365 -36.19 -9.73 -2.02
N LEU A 366 -35.22 -10.28 -2.76
CA LEU A 366 -34.51 -11.51 -2.41
C LEU A 366 -33.01 -11.24 -2.15
N PRO A 367 -32.63 -10.76 -0.95
CA PRO A 367 -31.24 -10.39 -0.67
C PRO A 367 -30.27 -11.58 -0.77
N ALA A 368 -30.71 -12.79 -0.37
CA ALA A 368 -29.90 -13.98 -0.48
C ALA A 368 -29.62 -14.38 -1.95
N LEU A 369 -30.59 -14.18 -2.86
CA LEU A 369 -30.38 -14.41 -4.28
C LEU A 369 -29.45 -13.33 -4.86
N ALA A 370 -29.68 -12.07 -4.51
CA ALA A 370 -28.83 -10.95 -4.93
C ALA A 370 -27.35 -11.20 -4.60
N GLU A 371 -27.08 -11.62 -3.37
CA GLU A 371 -25.72 -11.90 -2.90
C GLU A 371 -25.11 -13.11 -3.60
N ARG A 372 -25.89 -14.17 -3.85
CA ARG A 372 -25.42 -15.34 -4.63
C ARG A 372 -25.07 -14.96 -6.06
N LEU A 373 -25.93 -14.20 -6.74
CA LEU A 373 -25.68 -13.73 -8.10
C LEU A 373 -24.43 -12.86 -8.15
N LYS A 374 -24.28 -11.89 -7.23
CA LYS A 374 -23.10 -11.04 -7.13
C LYS A 374 -21.82 -11.87 -6.94
N LYS A 375 -21.79 -12.76 -5.95
CA LYS A 375 -20.62 -13.62 -5.67
C LYS A 375 -20.25 -14.49 -6.87
N MET A 376 -21.24 -15.11 -7.50
CA MET A 376 -21.04 -15.91 -8.70
C MET A 376 -20.44 -15.07 -9.84
N THR A 377 -21.00 -13.89 -10.10
CA THR A 377 -20.50 -12.99 -11.16
C THR A 377 -19.08 -12.50 -10.85
N VAL A 378 -18.78 -12.17 -9.59
CA VAL A 378 -17.42 -11.77 -9.16
C VAL A 378 -16.41 -12.89 -9.45
N VAL A 379 -16.71 -14.13 -9.05
CA VAL A 379 -15.82 -15.28 -9.27
C VAL A 379 -15.61 -15.55 -10.76
N LEU A 380 -16.67 -15.51 -11.57
CA LEU A 380 -16.57 -15.76 -13.01
C LEU A 380 -15.86 -14.64 -13.80
N LEU A 381 -15.75 -13.44 -13.22
CA LEU A 381 -15.06 -12.29 -13.81
C LEU A 381 -13.71 -12.00 -13.11
N GLU A 382 -13.28 -12.87 -12.20
CA GLU A 382 -11.99 -12.72 -11.54
C GLU A 382 -10.86 -12.77 -12.58
N GLY A 383 -9.94 -11.80 -12.52
CA GLY A 383 -8.85 -11.68 -13.50
C GLY A 383 -9.25 -11.04 -14.84
N MET A 384 -10.42 -10.41 -14.96
CA MET A 384 -10.88 -9.78 -16.21
C MET A 384 -9.97 -8.68 -16.81
N HIS A 385 -8.99 -8.22 -16.05
CA HIS A 385 -7.99 -7.24 -16.46
C HIS A 385 -6.77 -7.87 -17.18
N ASN A 386 -6.64 -9.19 -17.15
CA ASN A 386 -5.55 -9.88 -17.85
C ASN A 386 -5.79 -9.85 -19.35
N THR A 387 -4.74 -9.60 -20.14
CA THR A 387 -4.82 -9.51 -21.61
C THR A 387 -5.30 -10.80 -22.28
N GLU A 388 -5.06 -11.95 -21.64
CA GLU A 388 -5.51 -13.26 -22.12
C GLU A 388 -6.95 -13.60 -21.71
N PHE A 389 -7.58 -12.76 -20.88
CA PHE A 389 -8.93 -13.02 -20.37
C PHE A 389 -9.98 -12.77 -21.46
N LYS A 390 -10.74 -13.80 -21.79
CA LYS A 390 -11.79 -13.72 -22.80
C LYS A 390 -13.11 -13.22 -22.21
N LEU A 391 -13.22 -11.91 -22.05
CA LEU A 391 -14.37 -11.26 -21.40
C LEU A 391 -15.73 -11.65 -22.00
N ASN A 392 -15.84 -11.73 -23.32
CA ASN A 392 -17.10 -12.13 -23.99
C ASN A 392 -17.52 -13.57 -23.66
N GLU A 393 -16.58 -14.52 -23.62
CA GLU A 393 -16.87 -15.91 -23.26
C GLU A 393 -17.26 -16.00 -21.77
N ALA A 394 -16.56 -15.27 -20.90
CA ALA A 394 -16.85 -15.20 -19.47
C ALA A 394 -18.25 -14.61 -19.20
N LEU A 395 -18.62 -13.50 -19.84
CA LEU A 395 -19.97 -12.91 -19.73
C LEU A 395 -21.05 -13.84 -20.30
N GLY A 396 -20.73 -14.60 -21.35
CA GLY A 396 -21.57 -15.68 -21.83
C GLY A 396 -21.84 -16.74 -20.75
N ASN A 397 -20.81 -17.20 -20.05
CA ASN A 397 -20.94 -18.16 -18.96
C ASN A 397 -21.69 -17.57 -17.74
N VAL A 398 -21.41 -16.32 -17.39
CA VAL A 398 -22.13 -15.56 -16.36
C VAL A 398 -23.63 -15.54 -16.67
N SER A 399 -24.03 -15.25 -17.91
CA SER A 399 -25.44 -15.20 -18.29
C SER A 399 -26.15 -16.55 -18.12
N VAL A 400 -25.50 -17.66 -18.51
CA VAL A 400 -26.03 -19.02 -18.36
C VAL A 400 -26.21 -19.34 -16.88
N GLN A 401 -25.18 -19.07 -16.07
CA GLN A 401 -25.21 -19.38 -14.65
C GLN A 401 -26.25 -18.54 -13.90
N ILE A 402 -26.42 -17.27 -14.27
CA ILE A 402 -27.49 -16.41 -13.73
C ILE A 402 -28.86 -17.01 -14.04
N CYS A 403 -29.11 -17.44 -15.29
CA CYS A 403 -30.37 -18.08 -15.66
C CYS A 403 -30.62 -19.35 -14.84
N CYS A 404 -29.61 -20.20 -14.64
CA CYS A 404 -29.69 -21.38 -13.79
C CYS A 404 -30.05 -21.04 -12.33
N GLU A 405 -29.35 -20.08 -11.71
CA GLU A 405 -29.59 -19.69 -10.32
C GLU A 405 -30.95 -19.02 -10.11
N VAL A 406 -31.39 -18.19 -11.06
CA VAL A 406 -32.72 -17.58 -11.01
C VAL A 406 -33.80 -18.64 -11.19
N ASN A 407 -33.66 -19.57 -12.15
CA ASN A 407 -34.63 -20.65 -12.35
C ASN A 407 -34.70 -21.60 -11.15
N LYS A 408 -33.57 -21.91 -10.51
CA LYS A 408 -33.53 -22.67 -9.26
C LYS A 408 -34.32 -21.94 -8.15
N SER A 409 -34.08 -20.64 -7.99
CA SER A 409 -34.82 -19.83 -7.02
C SER A 409 -36.32 -19.73 -7.34
N LEU A 410 -36.70 -19.66 -8.62
CA LEU A 410 -38.11 -19.67 -9.04
C LEU A 410 -38.77 -21.02 -8.72
N ALA A 411 -38.09 -22.13 -9.01
CA ALA A 411 -38.57 -23.48 -8.71
C ALA A 411 -38.76 -23.70 -7.20
N GLU A 412 -37.81 -23.27 -6.36
CA GLU A 412 -37.92 -23.31 -4.89
C GLU A 412 -39.14 -22.55 -4.37
N ARG A 413 -39.62 -21.54 -5.11
CA ARG A 413 -40.77 -20.71 -4.79
C ARG A 413 -42.04 -21.08 -5.56
N ASN A 414 -42.04 -22.18 -6.31
CA ASN A 414 -43.14 -22.66 -7.16
C ASN A 414 -43.57 -21.67 -8.27
N PHE A 415 -42.63 -20.89 -8.82
CA PHE A 415 -42.86 -20.05 -9.99
C PHE A 415 -42.39 -20.75 -11.27
N PRO A 416 -42.97 -20.41 -12.44
CA PRO A 416 -42.49 -20.92 -13.73
C PRO A 416 -41.05 -20.46 -13.99
N ALA A 417 -40.31 -21.29 -14.72
CA ALA A 417 -38.98 -20.93 -15.21
C ALA A 417 -39.06 -19.73 -16.17
N LEU A 418 -37.95 -19.00 -16.30
CA LEU A 418 -37.82 -17.90 -17.25
C LEU A 418 -38.02 -18.43 -18.68
N PRO A 419 -38.81 -17.75 -19.53
CA PRO A 419 -38.97 -18.11 -20.94
C PRO A 419 -37.64 -18.14 -21.69
N ASP A 420 -37.48 -19.06 -22.64
CA ASP A 420 -36.24 -19.21 -23.42
C ASP A 420 -35.86 -17.91 -24.17
N GLU A 421 -36.86 -17.17 -24.67
CA GLU A 421 -36.66 -15.87 -25.31
C GLU A 421 -36.03 -14.86 -24.35
N LEU A 422 -36.53 -14.77 -23.11
CA LEU A 422 -35.98 -13.87 -22.09
C LEU A 422 -34.55 -14.28 -21.69
N GLN A 423 -34.27 -15.58 -21.60
CA GLN A 423 -32.91 -16.07 -21.34
C GLN A 423 -31.94 -15.69 -22.48
N ALA A 424 -32.40 -15.79 -23.74
CA ALA A 424 -31.60 -15.36 -24.90
C ALA A 424 -31.37 -13.85 -24.92
N THR A 425 -32.40 -13.04 -24.61
CA THR A 425 -32.26 -11.58 -24.50
C THR A 425 -31.29 -11.18 -23.38
N LEU A 426 -31.41 -11.79 -22.19
CA LEU A 426 -30.50 -11.57 -21.08
C LEU A 426 -29.04 -11.87 -21.46
N LYS A 427 -28.81 -12.99 -22.14
CA LYS A 427 -27.48 -13.35 -22.64
C LYS A 427 -26.92 -12.30 -23.60
N GLY A 428 -27.72 -11.85 -24.57
CA GLY A 428 -27.32 -10.78 -25.50
C GLY A 428 -26.93 -9.51 -24.75
N GLN A 429 -27.83 -9.01 -23.89
CA GLN A 429 -27.61 -7.77 -23.12
C GLN A 429 -26.38 -7.85 -22.21
N ILE A 430 -26.15 -8.99 -21.54
CA ILE A 430 -25.00 -9.20 -20.66
C ILE A 430 -23.69 -9.21 -21.46
N CYS A 431 -23.65 -9.88 -22.62
CA CYS A 431 -22.46 -9.87 -23.47
C CYS A 431 -22.17 -8.48 -24.07
N ASP A 432 -23.22 -7.72 -24.37
CA ASP A 432 -23.11 -6.35 -24.92
C ASP A 432 -22.52 -5.35 -23.91
N VAL A 433 -22.37 -5.70 -22.62
CA VAL A 433 -21.67 -4.87 -21.61
C VAL A 433 -20.20 -4.63 -22.01
N THR A 434 -19.61 -5.48 -22.85
CA THR A 434 -18.24 -5.28 -23.36
C THR A 434 -18.09 -4.03 -24.22
N GLN A 435 -19.17 -3.53 -24.82
CA GLN A 435 -19.14 -2.37 -25.70
C GLN A 435 -19.02 -1.07 -24.89
N GLU A 436 -18.12 -0.17 -25.29
CA GLU A 436 -17.89 1.12 -24.59
C GLU A 436 -19.12 2.04 -24.62
N ASN A 437 -19.92 1.95 -25.68
CA ASN A 437 -21.14 2.73 -25.86
C ASN A 437 -22.39 2.05 -25.26
N ASN A 438 -22.23 0.97 -24.50
CA ASN A 438 -23.35 0.30 -23.86
C ASN A 438 -24.00 1.24 -22.82
N PRO A 439 -25.32 1.52 -22.93
CA PRO A 439 -25.96 2.52 -22.08
C PRO A 439 -25.98 2.13 -20.60
N VAL A 440 -26.04 0.83 -20.29
CA VAL A 440 -25.98 0.34 -18.89
C VAL A 440 -24.59 0.57 -18.32
N ARG A 441 -23.55 0.21 -19.08
CA ARG A 441 -22.16 0.45 -18.70
C ARG A 441 -21.88 1.92 -18.44
N THR A 442 -22.20 2.79 -19.41
CA THR A 442 -22.00 4.24 -19.27
C THR A 442 -22.77 4.82 -18.07
N LEU A 443 -23.99 4.33 -17.81
CA LEU A 443 -24.77 4.74 -16.64
C LEU A 443 -24.10 4.34 -15.33
N VAL A 444 -23.63 3.10 -15.22
CA VAL A 444 -22.95 2.59 -14.01
C VAL A 444 -21.64 3.33 -13.79
N GLU A 445 -20.82 3.48 -14.83
CA GLU A 445 -19.55 4.22 -14.78
C GLU A 445 -19.77 5.67 -14.35
N GLY A 446 -20.74 6.38 -14.95
CA GLY A 446 -21.07 7.75 -14.59
C GLY A 446 -21.56 7.90 -13.15
N ARG A 447 -22.39 6.97 -12.66
CA ARG A 447 -22.85 6.97 -11.25
C ARG A 447 -21.69 6.71 -10.27
N VAL A 448 -20.78 5.82 -10.61
CA VAL A 448 -19.59 5.53 -9.80
C VAL A 448 -18.66 6.74 -9.75
N GLN A 449 -18.40 7.38 -10.89
CA GLN A 449 -17.61 8.61 -10.94
C GLN A 449 -18.24 9.73 -10.13
N GLN A 450 -19.56 9.92 -10.23
CA GLN A 450 -20.29 10.90 -9.43
C GLN A 450 -20.19 10.59 -7.93
N TYR A 451 -20.30 9.32 -7.54
CA TYR A 451 -20.12 8.91 -6.14
C TYR A 451 -18.72 9.23 -5.62
N LEU A 452 -17.68 8.89 -6.39
CA LEU A 452 -16.28 9.20 -6.05
C LEU A 452 -16.06 10.71 -5.92
N TRP A 453 -16.69 11.51 -6.79
CA TRP A 453 -16.72 12.97 -6.71
C TRP A 453 -17.27 13.48 -5.38
N VAL A 454 -18.41 12.96 -4.95
CA VAL A 454 -19.03 13.33 -3.67
C VAL A 454 -18.13 12.91 -2.50
N VAL A 455 -17.54 11.72 -2.56
CA VAL A 455 -16.59 11.24 -1.53
C VAL A 455 -15.38 12.16 -1.42
N LEU A 456 -14.74 12.53 -2.54
CA LEU A 456 -13.58 13.44 -2.53
C LEU A 456 -13.92 14.89 -2.14
N SER A 457 -15.16 15.31 -2.33
CA SER A 457 -15.62 16.66 -1.98
C SER A 457 -16.12 16.76 -0.54
N SER A 458 -16.45 15.63 0.09
CA SER A 458 -16.88 15.58 1.48
C SER A 458 -15.69 15.90 2.38
N SER A 459 -15.78 16.99 3.14
CA SER A 459 -14.76 17.33 4.14
C SER A 459 -14.60 16.16 5.12
N SER A 460 -13.35 15.81 5.43
CA SER A 460 -12.95 14.71 6.31
C SER A 460 -13.47 14.81 7.75
N SER A 461 -14.27 15.83 8.07
CA SER A 461 -14.92 16.04 9.37
C SER A 461 -16.09 15.07 9.62
N HIS A 462 -16.74 14.54 8.59
CA HIS A 462 -17.87 13.63 8.77
C HIS A 462 -17.40 12.17 8.79
N ARG A 463 -17.42 11.55 9.99
CA ARG A 463 -17.08 10.12 10.22
C ARG A 463 -17.86 9.13 9.36
N THR A 464 -18.98 9.55 8.77
CA THR A 464 -19.84 8.69 7.96
C THR A 464 -19.61 8.96 6.47
N PRO A 465 -19.19 7.96 5.68
CA PRO A 465 -19.09 8.11 4.24
C PRO A 465 -20.45 8.50 3.64
N PRO A 466 -20.47 9.26 2.53
CA PRO A 466 -21.71 9.59 1.85
C PRO A 466 -22.43 8.31 1.41
N PRO A 467 -23.78 8.31 1.41
CA PRO A 467 -24.55 7.14 1.01
C PRO A 467 -24.30 6.82 -0.46
N VAL A 468 -24.20 5.52 -0.77
CA VAL A 468 -24.08 5.05 -2.16
C VAL A 468 -25.38 5.36 -2.90
N PRO A 469 -25.32 5.93 -4.13
CA PRO A 469 -26.50 6.34 -4.85
C PRO A 469 -27.39 5.16 -5.24
N PRO A 470 -28.71 5.38 -5.42
CA PRO A 470 -29.63 4.37 -5.93
C PRO A 470 -29.13 3.77 -7.24
N GLY A 471 -29.15 2.44 -7.34
CA GLY A 471 -28.66 1.69 -8.50
C GLY A 471 -27.22 1.17 -8.39
N LEU A 472 -26.45 1.60 -7.38
CA LEU A 472 -25.16 0.99 -7.02
C LEU A 472 -25.22 0.21 -5.69
N THR A 473 -26.40 0.11 -5.08
CA THR A 473 -26.60 -0.53 -3.77
C THR A 473 -26.19 -2.01 -3.75
N LEU A 474 -26.27 -2.70 -4.89
CA LEU A 474 -25.86 -4.11 -5.02
C LEU A 474 -24.34 -4.32 -4.81
N ILE A 475 -23.52 -3.30 -5.06
CA ILE A 475 -22.06 -3.33 -4.88
C ILE A 475 -21.59 -2.41 -3.75
N GLN A 476 -22.50 -2.01 -2.86
CA GLN A 476 -22.18 -1.02 -1.82
C GLN A 476 -21.09 -1.50 -0.85
N GLN A 477 -21.09 -2.79 -0.50
CA GLN A 477 -20.14 -3.37 0.45
C GLN A 477 -18.70 -3.35 -0.07
N GLU A 478 -18.54 -3.36 -1.40
CA GLU A 478 -17.27 -3.35 -2.08
C GLU A 478 -16.85 -1.92 -2.48
N LEU A 479 -17.81 -1.11 -2.94
CA LEU A 479 -17.57 0.25 -3.41
C LEU A 479 -17.22 1.22 -2.28
N MET A 480 -17.84 1.07 -1.10
CA MET A 480 -17.58 1.96 0.04
C MET A 480 -16.12 1.85 0.51
N PRO A 481 -15.57 0.67 0.86
CA PRO A 481 -14.15 0.55 1.25
C PRO A 481 -13.18 1.00 0.15
N LEU A 482 -13.48 0.72 -1.12
CA LEU A 482 -12.66 1.15 -2.26
C LEU A 482 -12.61 2.68 -2.34
N SER A 483 -13.77 3.33 -2.28
CA SER A 483 -13.87 4.80 -2.33
C SER A 483 -13.17 5.49 -1.15
N LEU A 484 -13.27 4.92 0.05
CA LEU A 484 -12.57 5.41 1.23
C LEU A 484 -11.05 5.27 1.11
N SER A 485 -10.59 4.12 0.62
CA SER A 485 -9.16 3.87 0.38
C SER A 485 -8.60 4.85 -0.63
N PHE A 486 -9.32 5.06 -1.73
CA PHE A 486 -8.98 6.05 -2.75
C PHE A 486 -8.96 7.48 -2.18
N ALA A 487 -9.97 7.87 -1.42
CA ALA A 487 -10.03 9.19 -0.80
C ALA A 487 -8.89 9.44 0.19
N ASN A 488 -8.50 8.43 0.98
CA ASN A 488 -7.37 8.53 1.90
C ASN A 488 -6.05 8.76 1.16
N LEU A 489 -5.82 8.00 0.08
CA LEU A 489 -4.66 8.17 -0.81
C LEU A 489 -4.63 9.59 -1.38
N VAL A 490 -5.73 10.04 -1.98
CA VAL A 490 -5.85 11.38 -2.57
C VAL A 490 -5.63 12.48 -1.53
N ASN A 491 -6.21 12.34 -0.35
CA ASN A 491 -6.09 13.34 0.71
C ASN A 491 -4.67 13.42 1.28
N PHE A 492 -4.01 12.28 1.45
CA PHE A 492 -2.62 12.24 1.86
C PHE A 492 -1.72 12.88 0.80
N ASN A 493 -1.89 12.48 -0.46
CA ASN A 493 -1.14 13.01 -1.58
C ASN A 493 -1.32 14.54 -1.73
N LYS A 494 -2.55 15.06 -1.62
CA LYS A 494 -2.82 16.52 -1.59
C LYS A 494 -2.13 17.23 -0.43
N LYS A 495 -2.04 16.61 0.76
CA LYS A 495 -1.32 17.20 1.90
C LYS A 495 0.17 17.31 1.60
N VAL A 496 0.78 16.27 1.03
CA VAL A 496 2.21 16.26 0.67
C VAL A 496 2.48 17.24 -0.46
N TYR A 497 1.80 17.07 -1.59
CA TYR A 497 2.15 17.68 -2.87
C TYR A 497 1.36 18.94 -3.22
N GLY A 498 0.40 19.34 -2.39
CA GLY A 498 -0.43 20.54 -2.58
C GLY A 498 0.33 21.81 -2.97
N PRO A 499 1.48 22.14 -2.35
CA PRO A 499 2.28 23.31 -2.75
C PRO A 499 2.78 23.24 -4.20
N PHE A 500 3.17 22.06 -4.69
CA PHE A 500 3.62 21.87 -6.07
C PHE A 500 2.45 22.02 -7.04
N TYR A 501 1.30 21.42 -6.71
CA TYR A 501 0.08 21.56 -7.50
C TYR A 501 -0.38 23.01 -7.59
N PHE A 502 -0.32 23.75 -6.49
CA PHE A 502 -0.67 25.17 -6.48
C PHE A 502 0.27 25.99 -7.37
N SER A 503 1.58 25.71 -7.34
CA SER A 503 2.55 26.35 -8.22
C SER A 503 2.25 26.09 -9.70
N ILE A 504 1.97 24.83 -10.06
CA ILE A 504 1.60 24.41 -11.42
C ILE A 504 0.30 25.09 -11.85
N LEU A 505 -0.75 25.03 -11.03
CA LEU A 505 -2.04 25.67 -11.32
C LEU A 505 -1.89 27.18 -11.53
N LYS A 506 -1.10 27.85 -10.67
CA LYS A 506 -0.84 29.28 -10.81
C LYS A 506 -0.14 29.60 -12.13
N SER A 507 0.85 28.79 -12.51
CA SER A 507 1.55 28.95 -13.79
C SER A 507 0.59 28.75 -14.97
N LEU A 508 -0.16 27.65 -14.99
CA LEU A 508 -1.04 27.31 -16.11
C LEU A 508 -2.23 28.28 -16.27
N LEU A 509 -2.79 28.80 -15.17
CA LEU A 509 -3.98 29.64 -15.23
C LEU A 509 -3.66 31.14 -15.43
N PHE A 510 -2.48 31.61 -15.02
CA PHE A 510 -2.16 33.05 -15.03
C PHE A 510 -0.97 33.45 -15.90
N SER A 511 -0.15 32.54 -16.41
CA SER A 511 1.04 32.93 -17.21
C SER A 511 0.71 33.61 -18.54
N ASP A 512 -0.47 33.37 -19.13
CA ASP A 512 -0.90 34.07 -20.35
C ASP A 512 -1.18 35.57 -20.14
N THR A 513 -1.32 36.04 -18.89
CA THR A 513 -1.62 37.46 -18.64
C THR A 513 -0.40 38.38 -18.66
N GLN A 514 0.83 37.87 -18.56
CA GLN A 514 2.04 38.71 -18.54
C GLN A 514 2.47 39.21 -19.94
N ASN A 515 1.97 38.63 -21.04
CA ASN A 515 2.35 39.03 -22.39
C ASN A 515 1.42 40.07 -23.05
N HIS A 516 0.39 40.56 -22.35
CA HIS A 516 -0.59 41.50 -22.90
C HIS A 516 -0.63 42.86 -22.15
N ILE A 517 0.52 43.44 -21.81
CA ILE A 517 0.59 44.87 -21.49
C ILE A 517 0.75 45.63 -22.83
N PRO A 518 -0.31 46.28 -23.35
CA PRO A 518 -0.18 47.06 -24.58
C PRO A 518 0.74 48.26 -24.33
N PRO A 519 1.58 48.66 -25.32
CA PRO A 519 2.53 49.74 -25.14
C PRO A 519 1.77 51.03 -24.78
N GLY A 520 2.16 51.62 -23.65
CA GLY A 520 1.58 52.85 -23.13
C GLY A 520 1.62 54.00 -24.15
N PRO A 521 0.69 54.96 -24.04
CA PRO A 521 0.46 55.96 -25.07
C PRO A 521 1.68 56.88 -25.27
N PRO A 522 1.92 57.36 -26.50
CA PRO A 522 3.10 58.14 -26.83
C PRO A 522 3.11 59.48 -26.07
N SER A 523 4.21 59.71 -25.37
CA SER A 523 4.52 60.95 -24.65
C SER A 523 4.41 62.17 -25.57
N SER A 524 3.52 63.08 -25.22
CA SER A 524 3.30 64.35 -25.93
C SER A 524 4.52 65.27 -25.73
N PRO A 525 5.02 65.92 -26.79
CA PRO A 525 6.26 66.70 -26.72
C PRO A 525 6.06 68.00 -25.95
N LEU A 526 6.97 68.23 -25.00
CA LEU A 526 7.17 69.47 -24.26
C LEU A 526 7.29 70.66 -25.23
N LYS A 527 6.33 71.58 -25.17
CA LYS A 527 6.44 72.90 -25.79
C LYS A 527 7.54 73.70 -25.08
N SER A 528 8.71 73.78 -25.70
CA SER A 528 9.69 74.83 -25.40
C SER A 528 9.14 76.18 -25.84
N LYS A 529 9.29 77.19 -24.98
CA LYS A 529 9.13 78.60 -25.33
C LYS A 529 10.10 79.04 -26.42
#